data_AF-A0A2S1YL51-F1
#
_entry.id   AF-A0A2S1YL51-F1
#
_cell.length_a   1.000
_cell.length_b   1.000
_cell.length_c   1.000
_cell.angle_alpha   90.00
_cell.angle_beta   90.00
_cell.angle_gamma   90.00
#
_symmetry.space_group_name_H-M   'P 1'
#
loop_
_entity.id
_entity.type
_entity.pdbx_description
1 polymer ?
#
loop_
_entity_poly.entity_id
_entity_poly.type
_entity_poly.pdbx_seq_one_letter_code
_entity_poly.pdbx_strand_id
1 'polypeptide(L)'
;MADLFTALLKPIFIKGAAIAWENRKHLSVFFRTKFGSYKNKDIRFSISYLFKIQIPDTNKYLLVLNRRIENQLQPVGGVYKRYGDDSLFNKWEYKPDNKRNGLDTDKKSSSDLRFMVRGKYVIEVMNWFESMQERETDPNREFKEELLDTSILNFDVFQNLTYKHIRRYSDSLSWSKYFKCYEVKIYDVFELIPNEQQKRSLIDLAQQDLDLARGFAIADCDDIEHLRLVVDGKQIARIGEHTKLIINKTLKE
;
A
#
# COMPACT_ATOMS: atom_id res chain seq x y z
N MET A 1 31.07 -29.10 29.44
CA MET A 1 30.47 -27.79 29.81
C MET A 1 30.64 -26.78 28.67
N ALA A 2 30.32 -27.16 27.43
CA ALA A 2 30.57 -26.35 26.22
C ALA A 2 29.29 -26.01 25.43
N ASP A 3 28.10 -26.35 25.93
CA ASP A 3 26.86 -26.32 25.13
C ASP A 3 25.71 -25.50 25.73
N LEU A 4 25.99 -24.47 26.53
CA LEU A 4 24.92 -23.59 27.05
C LEU A 4 24.98 -22.15 26.54
N PHE A 5 26.09 -21.72 25.93
CA PHE A 5 26.28 -20.32 25.49
C PHE A 5 26.04 -20.07 24.00
N THR A 6 25.93 -21.11 23.17
CA THR A 6 25.77 -20.99 21.71
C THR A 6 24.32 -20.91 21.23
N ALA A 7 23.34 -21.24 22.08
CA ALA A 7 21.93 -21.33 21.69
C ALA A 7 21.11 -20.03 21.88
N LEU A 8 21.62 -19.03 22.59
CA LEU A 8 20.85 -17.82 22.96
C LEU A 8 21.15 -16.57 22.11
N LEU A 9 22.19 -16.59 21.27
CA LEU A 9 22.63 -15.40 20.54
C LEU A 9 22.18 -15.32 19.08
N LYS A 10 21.53 -16.35 18.51
CA LYS A 10 21.19 -16.34 17.07
C LYS A 10 19.85 -15.70 16.65
N PRO A 11 18.77 -15.60 17.47
CA PRO A 11 17.55 -14.91 16.99
C PRO A 11 17.54 -13.39 17.24
N ILE A 12 18.44 -12.86 18.08
CA ILE A 12 18.39 -11.46 18.54
C ILE A 12 19.08 -10.49 17.55
N PHE A 13 20.15 -10.93 16.88
CA PHE A 13 20.91 -10.05 15.98
C PHE A 13 20.15 -9.65 14.70
N ILE A 14 19.29 -10.52 14.16
CA ILE A 14 18.60 -10.26 12.89
C ILE A 14 17.43 -9.27 13.08
N LYS A 15 16.68 -9.38 14.18
CA LYS A 15 15.63 -8.42 14.53
C LYS A 15 16.20 -7.09 15.02
N GLY A 16 17.31 -7.10 15.76
CA GLY A 16 17.98 -5.89 16.25
C GLY A 16 18.49 -4.99 15.13
N ALA A 17 19.09 -5.57 14.09
CA ALA A 17 19.58 -4.80 12.93
C ALA A 17 18.45 -4.19 12.10
N ALA A 18 17.36 -4.92 11.86
CA ALA A 18 16.18 -4.40 11.15
C ALA A 18 15.48 -3.28 11.95
N ILE A 19 15.26 -3.49 13.26
CA ILE A 19 14.68 -2.50 14.16
C ILE A 19 15.60 -1.28 14.28
N ALA A 20 16.91 -1.45 14.40
CA ALA A 20 17.87 -0.34 14.42
C ALA A 20 17.96 0.40 13.07
N TRP A 21 17.79 -0.30 11.94
CA TRP A 21 17.80 0.27 10.60
C TRP A 21 16.51 1.01 10.24
N GLU A 22 15.36 0.53 10.70
CA GLU A 22 14.09 1.24 10.63
C GLU A 22 14.16 2.45 11.57
N ASN A 23 14.61 2.27 12.82
CA ASN A 23 14.75 3.34 13.79
C ASN A 23 15.72 4.44 13.33
N ARG A 24 16.85 4.13 12.68
CA ARG A 24 17.76 5.17 12.17
C ARG A 24 17.15 5.98 11.03
N LYS A 25 16.28 5.39 10.20
CA LYS A 25 15.54 6.13 9.17
C LYS A 25 14.52 7.04 9.84
N HIS A 26 13.78 6.54 10.82
CA HIS A 26 12.86 7.36 11.63
C HIS A 26 13.58 8.48 12.40
N LEU A 27 14.75 8.22 12.97
CA LEU A 27 15.61 9.21 13.63
C LEU A 27 16.12 10.26 12.64
N SER A 28 16.61 9.85 11.46
CA SER A 28 17.05 10.78 10.42
C SER A 28 15.91 11.68 9.96
N VAL A 29 14.73 11.12 9.76
CA VAL A 29 13.52 11.86 9.41
C VAL A 29 13.19 12.83 10.53
N PHE A 30 13.13 12.36 11.78
CA PHE A 30 12.88 13.18 12.96
C PHE A 30 13.81 14.40 13.00
N PHE A 31 15.13 14.23 12.90
CA PHE A 31 16.04 15.37 12.94
C PHE A 31 15.86 16.29 11.73
N ARG A 32 15.74 15.74 10.52
CA ARG A 32 15.59 16.52 9.28
C ARG A 32 14.31 17.34 9.25
N THR A 33 13.21 16.79 9.77
CA THR A 33 11.87 17.40 9.74
C THR A 33 11.56 18.20 10.99
N LYS A 34 12.10 17.87 12.17
CA LYS A 34 11.86 18.64 13.40
C LYS A 34 12.79 19.83 13.56
N PHE A 35 14.06 19.66 13.22
CA PHE A 35 15.12 20.65 13.48
C PHE A 35 15.91 21.04 12.22
N GLY A 36 15.85 20.25 11.15
CA GLY A 36 16.66 20.43 9.94
C GLY A 36 15.98 21.20 8.81
N SER A 37 16.54 21.02 7.61
CA SER A 37 16.15 21.75 6.39
C SER A 37 14.74 21.46 5.87
N TYR A 38 14.05 20.48 6.44
CA TYR A 38 12.68 20.13 6.07
C TYR A 38 11.64 20.68 7.03
N LYS A 39 12.06 21.26 8.17
CA LYS A 39 11.18 21.80 9.21
C LYS A 39 10.08 22.69 8.69
N ASN A 40 10.44 23.62 7.80
CA ASN A 40 9.52 24.61 7.29
C ASN A 40 8.96 24.27 5.89
N LYS A 41 9.26 23.08 5.35
CA LYS A 41 8.77 22.65 4.03
C LYS A 41 7.42 21.95 4.16
N ASP A 42 6.62 22.04 3.10
CA ASP A 42 5.42 21.21 2.96
C ASP A 42 5.87 19.78 2.58
N ILE A 43 5.41 18.81 3.36
CA ILE A 43 5.70 17.39 3.17
C ILE A 43 4.39 16.68 2.91
N ARG A 44 4.32 16.00 1.76
CA ARG A 44 3.17 15.19 1.36
C ARG A 44 3.18 13.85 2.07
N PHE A 45 2.01 13.42 2.51
CA PHE A 45 1.73 12.05 2.92
C PHE A 45 0.84 11.38 1.88
N SER A 46 1.13 10.13 1.58
CA SER A 46 0.24 9.24 0.84
C SER A 46 0.24 7.90 1.57
N ILE A 47 -0.84 7.65 2.33
CA ILE A 47 -0.93 6.50 3.21
C ILE A 47 -2.04 5.57 2.70
N SER A 48 -1.64 4.39 2.23
CA SER A 48 -2.49 3.45 1.52
C SER A 48 -2.30 2.02 2.02
N TYR A 49 -3.23 1.16 1.64
CA TYR A 49 -3.10 -0.28 1.82
C TYR A 49 -3.26 -1.01 0.49
N LEU A 50 -2.65 -2.19 0.40
CA LEU A 50 -2.67 -3.08 -0.75
C LEU A 50 -3.09 -4.48 -0.28
N PHE A 51 -3.94 -5.13 -1.06
CA PHE A 51 -4.32 -6.52 -0.87
C PHE A 51 -3.49 -7.43 -1.77
N LYS A 52 -2.79 -8.36 -1.14
CA LYS A 52 -2.19 -9.52 -1.78
C LYS A 52 -3.25 -10.62 -1.88
N ILE A 53 -3.75 -10.84 -3.09
CA ILE A 53 -4.67 -11.92 -3.42
C ILE A 53 -3.94 -12.88 -4.36
N GLN A 54 -3.34 -13.92 -3.78
CA GLN A 54 -2.60 -14.94 -4.51
C GLN A 54 -3.56 -16.04 -4.95
N ILE A 55 -3.46 -16.49 -6.20
CA ILE A 55 -4.20 -17.65 -6.68
C ILE A 55 -3.65 -18.90 -5.96
N PRO A 56 -4.50 -19.70 -5.30
CA PRO A 56 -4.05 -20.84 -4.49
C PRO A 56 -3.06 -21.74 -5.23
N ASP A 57 -2.00 -22.14 -4.54
CA ASP A 57 -0.96 -23.07 -5.03
C ASP A 57 -0.21 -22.63 -6.31
N THR A 58 -0.20 -21.32 -6.61
CA THR A 58 0.54 -20.75 -7.76
C THR A 58 1.38 -19.52 -7.36
N ASN A 59 2.20 -19.01 -8.28
CA ASN A 59 2.88 -17.71 -8.17
C ASN A 59 2.10 -16.56 -8.85
N LYS A 60 0.79 -16.73 -9.05
CA LYS A 60 -0.07 -15.75 -9.73
C LYS A 60 -0.92 -14.94 -8.76
N TYR A 61 -1.29 -13.73 -9.15
CA TYR A 61 -1.99 -12.76 -8.33
C TYR A 61 -3.16 -12.14 -9.08
N LEU A 62 -4.26 -11.91 -8.38
CA LEU A 62 -5.39 -11.13 -8.90
C LEU A 62 -5.06 -9.64 -8.80
N LEU A 63 -5.05 -8.95 -9.95
CA LEU A 63 -4.89 -7.51 -10.07
C LEU A 63 -6.14 -6.89 -10.72
N VAL A 64 -6.43 -5.64 -10.39
CA VAL A 64 -7.55 -4.86 -10.95
C VAL A 64 -7.04 -3.69 -11.78
N LEU A 65 -7.86 -3.21 -12.73
CA LEU A 65 -7.54 -2.01 -13.48
C LEU A 65 -7.64 -0.76 -12.60
N ASN A 66 -6.65 0.12 -12.75
CA ASN A 66 -6.56 1.38 -12.05
C ASN A 66 -7.66 2.33 -12.56
N ARG A 67 -8.46 2.85 -11.64
CA ARG A 67 -9.57 3.79 -11.93
C ARG A 67 -9.11 5.14 -12.48
N ARG A 68 -7.85 5.53 -12.25
CA ARG A 68 -7.28 6.85 -12.60
C ARG A 68 -6.22 6.80 -13.69
N ILE A 69 -5.62 5.64 -13.95
CA ILE A 69 -4.57 5.45 -14.97
C ILE A 69 -5.04 4.39 -15.94
N GLU A 70 -5.36 4.82 -17.16
CA GLU A 70 -5.84 3.94 -18.22
C GLU A 70 -4.82 2.83 -18.53
N ASN A 71 -5.32 1.61 -18.75
CA ASN A 71 -4.53 0.42 -19.08
C ASN A 71 -3.38 0.10 -18.10
N GLN A 72 -3.57 0.43 -16.82
CA GLN A 72 -2.67 0.03 -15.74
C GLN A 72 -3.39 -0.90 -14.77
N LEU A 73 -2.78 -2.05 -14.49
CA LEU A 73 -3.15 -2.98 -13.42
C LEU A 73 -2.47 -2.60 -12.10
N GLN A 74 -3.13 -2.90 -10.99
CA GLN A 74 -2.64 -2.69 -9.63
C GLN A 74 -3.24 -3.73 -8.67
N PRO A 75 -2.66 -3.94 -7.47
CA PRO A 75 -3.34 -4.70 -6.43
C PRO A 75 -4.63 -4.00 -6.06
N VAL A 76 -5.59 -4.78 -5.57
CA VAL A 76 -6.76 -4.24 -4.90
C VAL A 76 -6.31 -3.41 -3.69
N GLY A 77 -6.91 -2.26 -3.48
CA GLY A 77 -6.53 -1.40 -2.37
C GLY A 77 -6.66 0.08 -2.67
N GLY A 78 -6.23 0.90 -1.73
CA GLY A 78 -6.46 2.33 -1.86
C GLY A 78 -5.92 3.13 -0.69
N VAL A 79 -6.21 4.42 -0.72
CA VAL A 79 -5.79 5.34 0.33
C VAL A 79 -6.70 5.15 1.53
N TYR A 80 -6.11 5.10 2.72
CA TYR A 80 -6.89 5.12 3.96
C TYR A 80 -7.74 6.40 4.04
N LYS A 81 -8.87 6.32 4.74
CA LYS A 81 -9.68 7.49 5.08
C LYS A 81 -9.45 7.97 6.51
N ARG A 82 -9.53 9.28 6.75
CA ARG A 82 -9.70 9.86 8.08
C ARG A 82 -11.17 10.06 8.41
N TYR A 83 -11.46 10.05 9.70
CA TYR A 83 -12.74 10.37 10.31
C TYR A 83 -12.59 11.57 11.25
N GLY A 84 -13.69 12.04 11.81
CA GLY A 84 -13.68 13.18 12.73
C GLY A 84 -13.57 14.53 12.01
N ASP A 85 -13.24 15.56 12.77
CA ASP A 85 -13.09 16.93 12.27
C ASP A 85 -11.67 17.24 11.76
N ASP A 86 -11.49 18.43 11.21
CA ASP A 86 -10.22 18.87 10.65
C ASP A 86 -9.28 19.49 11.71
N SER A 87 -9.67 19.56 12.99
CA SER A 87 -8.96 20.36 13.99
C SER A 87 -7.52 19.88 14.22
N LEU A 88 -7.30 18.56 14.28
CA LEU A 88 -5.97 17.96 14.44
C LEU A 88 -5.10 18.22 13.20
N PHE A 89 -5.67 18.06 12.02
CA PHE A 89 -4.99 18.28 10.75
C PHE A 89 -4.64 19.76 10.56
N ASN A 90 -5.55 20.67 10.93
CA ASN A 90 -5.33 22.11 10.91
C ASN A 90 -4.18 22.55 11.83
N LYS A 91 -4.01 21.90 13.00
CA LYS A 91 -2.84 22.12 13.88
C LYS A 91 -1.53 21.75 13.19
N TRP A 92 -1.55 20.84 12.22
CA TRP A 92 -0.39 20.46 11.43
C TRP A 92 -0.18 21.31 10.18
N GLU A 93 -0.94 22.40 10.03
CA GLU A 93 -0.95 23.23 8.83
C GLU A 93 -1.33 22.41 7.57
N TYR A 94 -2.36 21.57 7.71
CA TYR A 94 -2.88 20.72 6.65
C TYR A 94 -3.16 21.48 5.36
N LYS A 95 -2.79 20.86 4.24
CA LYS A 95 -3.18 21.28 2.90
C LYS A 95 -3.66 20.05 2.12
N PRO A 96 -4.82 20.11 1.45
CA PRO A 96 -5.25 19.03 0.58
C PRO A 96 -4.30 18.89 -0.62
N ASP A 97 -4.23 17.69 -1.18
CA ASP A 97 -3.63 17.49 -2.50
C ASP A 97 -4.39 18.29 -3.58
N ASN A 98 -3.66 18.71 -4.61
CA ASN A 98 -4.17 19.39 -5.81
C ASN A 98 -3.31 19.00 -7.03
N LYS A 99 -3.75 19.38 -8.25
CA LYS A 99 -3.01 19.08 -9.50
C LYS A 99 -1.51 19.41 -9.50
N ARG A 100 -1.04 20.39 -8.71
CA ARG A 100 0.38 20.80 -8.72
C ARG A 100 1.25 19.91 -7.83
N ASN A 101 0.68 19.38 -6.76
CA ASN A 101 1.43 18.80 -5.66
C ASN A 101 0.94 17.38 -5.30
N GLY A 102 -0.04 16.85 -6.04
CA GLY A 102 -0.71 15.59 -5.78
C GLY A 102 -1.79 15.31 -6.84
N LEU A 103 -2.88 14.70 -6.39
CA LEU A 103 -4.07 14.48 -7.21
C LEU A 103 -5.18 15.42 -6.74
N ASP A 104 -6.02 15.89 -7.66
CA ASP A 104 -7.19 16.68 -7.24
C ASP A 104 -8.08 15.93 -6.27
N THR A 105 -8.58 16.68 -5.30
CA THR A 105 -9.52 16.22 -4.30
C THR A 105 -10.93 16.48 -4.79
N ASP A 106 -11.77 15.46 -4.67
CA ASP A 106 -13.20 15.49 -4.94
C ASP A 106 -13.99 15.09 -3.68
N LYS A 107 -15.32 15.03 -3.77
CA LYS A 107 -16.16 14.62 -2.64
C LYS A 107 -15.85 13.21 -2.12
N LYS A 108 -15.40 12.29 -2.98
CA LYS A 108 -15.08 10.91 -2.59
C LYS A 108 -13.72 10.81 -1.91
N SER A 109 -12.80 11.72 -2.22
CA SER A 109 -11.40 11.70 -1.79
C SER A 109 -11.01 12.79 -0.79
N SER A 110 -11.95 13.62 -0.35
CA SER A 110 -11.72 14.69 0.65
C SER A 110 -11.22 14.18 2.00
N SER A 111 -11.58 12.94 2.36
CA SER A 111 -11.13 12.26 3.57
C SER A 111 -9.94 11.33 3.36
N ASP A 112 -9.39 11.23 2.15
CA ASP A 112 -8.25 10.35 1.89
C ASP A 112 -6.99 10.85 2.63
N LEU A 113 -6.19 9.92 3.14
CA LEU A 113 -4.86 10.19 3.73
C LEU A 113 -3.81 10.51 2.65
N ARG A 114 -4.16 11.46 1.79
CA ARG A 114 -3.31 12.15 0.81
C ARG A 114 -3.38 13.65 1.08
N PHE A 115 -2.34 14.17 1.71
CA PHE A 115 -2.34 15.55 2.18
C PHE A 115 -0.92 16.04 2.43
N MET A 116 -0.77 17.34 2.62
CA MET A 116 0.49 17.93 3.07
C MET A 116 0.36 18.49 4.48
N VAL A 117 1.47 18.44 5.20
CA VAL A 117 1.65 19.13 6.49
C VAL A 117 2.99 19.85 6.49
N ARG A 118 3.17 20.75 7.45
CA ARG A 118 4.49 21.31 7.70
C ARG A 118 5.44 20.23 8.22
N GLY A 119 6.68 20.21 7.72
CA GLY A 119 7.68 19.20 8.08
C GLY A 119 7.86 19.00 9.58
N LYS A 120 7.80 20.07 10.39
CA LYS A 120 7.87 20.01 11.86
C LYS A 120 6.81 19.12 12.54
N TYR A 121 5.76 18.71 11.81
CA TYR A 121 4.66 17.84 12.25
C TYR A 121 4.69 16.43 11.64
N VAL A 122 5.71 16.08 10.83
CA VAL A 122 5.80 14.76 10.19
C VAL A 122 5.73 13.62 11.21
N ILE A 123 6.38 13.78 12.36
CA ILE A 123 6.45 12.73 13.39
C ILE A 123 5.12 12.61 14.12
N GLU A 124 4.44 13.73 14.36
CA GLU A 124 3.10 13.77 14.94
C GLU A 124 2.08 13.07 14.04
N VAL A 125 2.15 13.28 12.71
CA VAL A 125 1.30 12.56 11.75
C VAL A 125 1.57 11.05 11.79
N MET A 126 2.85 10.65 11.84
CA MET A 126 3.21 9.23 11.92
C MET A 126 2.68 8.60 13.21
N ASN A 127 2.89 9.24 14.36
CA ASN A 127 2.38 8.76 15.65
C ASN A 127 0.85 8.68 15.68
N TRP A 128 0.16 9.66 15.10
CA TRP A 128 -1.29 9.61 14.96
C TRP A 128 -1.73 8.44 14.08
N PHE A 129 -1.07 8.21 12.95
CA PHE A 129 -1.38 7.07 12.09
C PHE A 129 -1.20 5.75 12.83
N GLU A 130 -0.12 5.59 13.61
CA GLU A 130 0.09 4.41 14.46
C GLU A 130 -0.96 4.24 15.56
N SER A 131 -1.53 5.33 16.08
CA SER A 131 -2.55 5.28 17.13
C SER A 131 -3.86 4.61 16.68
N MET A 132 -4.09 4.53 15.36
CA MET A 132 -5.32 4.02 14.74
C MET A 132 -6.60 4.80 15.09
N GLN A 133 -6.48 5.97 15.74
CA GLN A 133 -7.62 6.78 16.14
C GLN A 133 -8.14 7.62 14.97
N GLU A 134 -9.47 7.73 14.86
CA GLU A 134 -10.15 8.60 13.89
C GLU A 134 -9.72 8.37 12.43
N ARG A 135 -9.47 7.11 12.07
CA ARG A 135 -9.18 6.71 10.69
C ARG A 135 -9.73 5.33 10.38
N GLU A 136 -9.81 5.02 9.10
CA GLU A 136 -10.02 3.69 8.58
C GLU A 136 -8.90 2.77 9.07
N THR A 137 -9.27 1.63 9.64
CA THR A 137 -8.35 0.63 10.22
C THR A 137 -8.42 -0.70 9.50
N ASP A 138 -9.50 -0.94 8.77
CA ASP A 138 -9.80 -2.17 8.05
C ASP A 138 -9.70 -1.92 6.53
N PRO A 139 -9.03 -2.78 5.75
CA PRO A 139 -8.89 -2.65 4.30
C PRO A 139 -10.12 -3.12 3.48
N ASN A 140 -11.21 -3.57 4.12
CA ASN A 140 -12.39 -4.18 3.49
C ASN A 140 -13.09 -3.27 2.47
N ARG A 141 -13.00 -1.94 2.62
CA ARG A 141 -13.71 -0.99 1.75
C ARG A 141 -13.31 -1.16 0.29
N GLU A 142 -12.01 -1.10 -0.01
CA GLU A 142 -11.55 -1.20 -1.41
C GLU A 142 -11.72 -2.63 -1.93
N PHE A 143 -11.58 -3.66 -1.08
CA PHE A 143 -11.89 -5.03 -1.49
C PHE A 143 -13.34 -5.15 -1.97
N LYS A 144 -14.29 -4.63 -1.19
CA LYS A 144 -15.71 -4.62 -1.57
C LYS A 144 -15.94 -3.80 -2.84
N GLU A 145 -15.47 -2.56 -2.87
CA GLU A 145 -15.69 -1.64 -3.98
C GLU A 145 -15.06 -2.11 -5.29
N GLU A 146 -13.88 -2.73 -5.25
CA GLU A 146 -13.13 -3.12 -6.45
C GLU A 146 -13.42 -4.55 -6.91
N LEU A 147 -13.86 -5.45 -6.04
CA LEU A 147 -14.09 -6.86 -6.40
C LEU A 147 -15.54 -7.31 -6.31
N LEU A 148 -16.28 -6.88 -5.28
CA LEU A 148 -17.65 -7.38 -5.05
C LEU A 148 -18.68 -6.54 -5.76
N ASP A 149 -18.59 -5.21 -5.60
CA ASP A 149 -19.51 -4.27 -6.26
C ASP A 149 -19.34 -4.28 -7.79
N THR A 150 -18.17 -4.70 -8.28
CA THR A 150 -17.85 -4.92 -9.70
C THR A 150 -18.17 -6.33 -10.19
N SER A 151 -18.60 -7.24 -9.30
CA SER A 151 -18.88 -8.64 -9.59
C SER A 151 -17.68 -9.44 -10.16
N ILE A 152 -16.45 -8.97 -9.96
CA ILE A 152 -15.24 -9.74 -10.26
C ILE A 152 -15.18 -11.00 -9.37
N LEU A 153 -15.55 -10.85 -8.10
CA LEU A 153 -15.73 -11.94 -7.17
C LEU A 153 -17.19 -12.04 -6.74
N ASN A 154 -17.66 -13.27 -6.50
CA ASN A 154 -19.02 -13.50 -6.04
C ASN A 154 -19.21 -12.97 -4.61
N PHE A 155 -20.18 -12.07 -4.43
CA PHE A 155 -20.50 -11.47 -3.14
C PHE A 155 -20.78 -12.51 -2.05
N ASP A 156 -21.59 -13.52 -2.33
CA ASP A 156 -22.00 -14.51 -1.33
C ASP A 156 -20.81 -15.34 -0.82
N VAL A 157 -19.80 -15.54 -1.66
CA VAL A 157 -18.57 -16.28 -1.34
C VAL A 157 -17.57 -15.42 -0.55
N PHE A 158 -17.52 -14.11 -0.83
CA PHE A 158 -16.48 -13.20 -0.31
C PHE A 158 -16.99 -12.13 0.66
N GLN A 159 -18.28 -12.14 1.03
CA GLN A 159 -18.85 -11.20 2.01
C GLN A 159 -18.16 -11.26 3.38
N ASN A 160 -17.61 -12.42 3.75
CA ASN A 160 -16.84 -12.62 4.97
C ASN A 160 -15.36 -12.84 4.63
N LEU A 161 -14.53 -11.87 5.00
CA LEU A 161 -13.10 -11.87 4.68
C LEU A 161 -12.28 -12.22 5.90
N THR A 162 -11.39 -13.18 5.73
CA THR A 162 -10.27 -13.40 6.66
C THR A 162 -9.02 -12.91 5.99
N TYR A 163 -8.25 -12.06 6.67
CA TYR A 163 -6.99 -11.54 6.16
C TYR A 163 -6.02 -11.31 7.31
N LYS A 164 -4.75 -11.10 6.98
CA LYS A 164 -3.73 -10.68 7.95
C LYS A 164 -2.91 -9.53 7.40
N HIS A 165 -2.54 -8.58 8.26
CA HIS A 165 -1.51 -7.59 7.95
C HIS A 165 -0.15 -8.30 7.94
N ILE A 166 0.54 -8.29 6.80
CA ILE A 166 1.82 -9.02 6.65
C ILE A 166 3.03 -8.10 6.71
N ARG A 167 2.87 -6.82 6.33
CA ARG A 167 3.98 -5.86 6.29
C ARG A 167 3.51 -4.43 6.16
N ARG A 168 4.35 -3.50 6.63
CA ARG A 168 4.32 -2.08 6.26
C ARG A 168 5.57 -1.71 5.49
N TYR A 169 5.40 -0.96 4.41
CA TYR A 169 6.48 -0.27 3.71
C TYR A 169 6.34 1.23 3.94
N SER A 170 7.43 1.88 4.30
CA SER A 170 7.47 3.33 4.49
C SER A 170 8.69 3.93 3.78
N ASP A 171 8.45 4.88 2.89
CA ASP A 171 9.49 5.74 2.34
C ASP A 171 9.78 6.85 3.35
N SER A 172 10.98 6.84 3.93
CA SER A 172 11.33 7.69 5.07
C SER A 172 11.17 9.20 4.80
N LEU A 173 11.52 9.67 3.60
CA LEU A 173 11.23 11.00 3.06
C LEU A 173 11.90 11.08 1.69
N SER A 174 11.14 11.23 0.61
CA SER A 174 11.69 11.17 -0.75
C SER A 174 11.18 12.31 -1.63
N TRP A 175 11.95 12.70 -2.64
CA TRP A 175 11.50 13.67 -3.62
C TRP A 175 10.66 12.97 -4.69
N SER A 176 9.40 13.39 -4.83
CA SER A 176 8.55 12.97 -5.93
C SER A 176 8.88 13.80 -7.17
N LYS A 177 9.45 13.16 -8.21
CA LYS A 177 9.69 13.83 -9.49
C LYS A 177 8.39 14.26 -10.17
N TYR A 178 7.35 13.43 -10.05
CA TYR A 178 6.05 13.65 -10.66
C TYR A 178 5.29 14.80 -9.98
N PHE A 179 5.14 14.76 -8.65
CA PHE A 179 4.42 15.78 -7.89
C PHE A 179 5.27 17.00 -7.49
N LYS A 180 6.58 16.98 -7.79
CA LYS A 180 7.53 18.05 -7.48
C LYS A 180 7.48 18.49 -6.00
N CYS A 181 7.35 17.53 -5.10
CA CYS A 181 7.31 17.76 -3.66
C CYS A 181 8.06 16.67 -2.90
N TYR A 182 8.40 16.94 -1.63
CA TYR A 182 8.86 15.89 -0.74
C TYR A 182 7.65 15.11 -0.23
N GLU A 183 7.75 13.79 -0.24
CA GLU A 183 6.69 12.90 0.18
C GLU A 183 7.17 11.76 1.09
N VAL A 184 6.29 11.38 2.00
CA VAL A 184 6.31 10.15 2.80
C VAL A 184 5.20 9.26 2.26
N LYS A 185 5.56 8.08 1.78
CA LYS A 185 4.60 7.08 1.31
C LYS A 185 4.57 5.92 2.29
N ILE A 186 3.37 5.52 2.69
CA ILE A 186 3.15 4.38 3.58
C ILE A 186 2.22 3.40 2.86
N TYR A 187 2.63 2.14 2.81
CA TYR A 187 1.83 1.05 2.26
C TYR A 187 1.74 -0.06 3.29
N ASP A 188 0.52 -0.31 3.77
CA ASP A 188 0.21 -1.55 4.50
C ASP A 188 -0.17 -2.65 3.51
N VAL A 189 0.41 -3.83 3.67
CA VAL A 189 0.09 -4.98 2.82
C VAL A 189 -0.71 -6.00 3.65
N PHE A 190 -1.90 -6.32 3.16
CA PHE A 190 -2.78 -7.33 3.74
C PHE A 190 -2.83 -8.54 2.82
N GLU A 191 -2.72 -9.74 3.37
CA GLU A 191 -2.85 -11.00 2.65
C GLU A 191 -4.22 -11.61 2.92
N LEU A 192 -4.95 -11.92 1.85
CA LEU A 192 -6.20 -12.68 1.94
C LEU A 192 -5.89 -14.10 2.43
N ILE A 193 -6.68 -14.59 3.40
CA ILE A 193 -6.66 -15.97 3.87
C ILE A 193 -7.98 -16.62 3.42
N PRO A 194 -8.03 -17.16 2.19
CA PRO A 194 -9.27 -17.70 1.66
C PRO A 194 -9.66 -19.01 2.35
N ASN A 195 -10.94 -19.18 2.63
CA ASN A 195 -11.51 -20.49 2.98
C ASN A 195 -11.59 -21.40 1.73
N GLU A 196 -11.98 -22.67 1.88
CA GLU A 196 -12.02 -23.62 0.77
C GLU A 196 -12.96 -23.21 -0.38
N GLN A 197 -14.09 -22.57 -0.08
CA GLN A 197 -15.00 -22.08 -1.11
C GLN A 197 -14.40 -20.90 -1.88
N GLN A 198 -13.76 -19.97 -1.17
CA GLN A 198 -13.06 -18.83 -1.75
C GLN A 198 -11.87 -19.28 -2.59
N LYS A 199 -11.10 -20.28 -2.14
CA LYS A 199 -10.00 -20.87 -2.91
C LYS A 199 -10.47 -21.41 -4.26
N ARG A 200 -11.54 -22.22 -4.26
CA ARG A 200 -12.14 -22.74 -5.51
C ARG A 200 -12.56 -21.61 -6.42
N SER A 201 -13.26 -20.60 -5.88
CA SER A 201 -13.67 -19.44 -6.69
C SER A 201 -12.49 -18.66 -7.30
N LEU A 202 -11.35 -18.56 -6.61
CA LEU A 202 -10.15 -17.91 -7.17
C LEU A 202 -9.48 -18.77 -8.25
N ILE A 203 -9.44 -20.10 -8.06
CA ILE A 203 -8.93 -21.04 -9.06
C ILE A 203 -9.80 -20.98 -10.32
N ASP A 204 -11.13 -21.03 -10.17
CA ASP A 204 -12.08 -20.95 -11.28
C ASP A 204 -11.97 -19.62 -12.01
N LEU A 205 -11.78 -18.50 -11.28
CA LEU A 205 -11.53 -17.18 -11.89
C LEU A 205 -10.25 -17.20 -12.75
N ALA A 206 -9.19 -17.85 -12.28
CA ALA A 206 -7.91 -17.91 -12.97
C ALA A 206 -7.88 -18.84 -14.19
N GLN A 207 -8.89 -19.69 -14.36
CA GLN A 207 -9.07 -20.53 -15.54
C GLN A 207 -9.84 -19.85 -16.67
N GLN A 208 -10.45 -18.70 -16.39
CA GLN A 208 -11.19 -17.94 -17.40
C GLN A 208 -10.23 -17.27 -18.38
N ASP A 209 -10.66 -17.14 -19.63
CA ASP A 209 -9.92 -16.40 -20.64
C ASP A 209 -9.71 -14.95 -20.19
N LEU A 210 -8.52 -14.42 -20.48
CA LEU A 210 -8.17 -13.05 -20.15
C LEU A 210 -9.03 -12.09 -20.97
N ASP A 211 -9.77 -11.24 -20.26
CA ASP A 211 -10.51 -10.12 -20.85
C ASP A 211 -10.38 -8.89 -19.94
N LEU A 212 -9.52 -7.95 -20.35
CA LEU A 212 -9.30 -6.71 -19.60
C LEU A 212 -10.56 -5.83 -19.52
N ALA A 213 -11.54 -5.99 -20.42
CA ALA A 213 -12.80 -5.27 -20.33
C ALA A 213 -13.59 -5.62 -19.06
N ARG A 214 -13.30 -6.77 -18.45
CA ARG A 214 -13.85 -7.19 -17.15
C ARG A 214 -13.20 -6.50 -15.95
N GLY A 215 -12.19 -5.66 -16.17
CA GLY A 215 -11.61 -4.82 -15.12
C GLY A 215 -10.53 -5.49 -14.28
N PHE A 216 -10.10 -6.71 -14.61
CA PHE A 216 -9.08 -7.43 -13.86
C PHE A 216 -8.17 -8.28 -14.77
N ALA A 217 -7.06 -8.75 -14.19
CA ALA A 217 -6.22 -9.76 -14.80
C ALA A 217 -5.57 -10.64 -13.72
N ILE A 218 -5.23 -11.87 -14.10
CA ILE A 218 -4.34 -12.72 -13.32
C ILE A 218 -2.92 -12.55 -13.88
N ALA A 219 -2.03 -11.96 -13.08
CA ALA A 219 -0.64 -11.72 -13.45
C ALA A 219 0.29 -12.66 -12.68
N ASP A 220 1.34 -13.15 -13.32
CA ASP A 220 2.37 -13.91 -12.61
C ASP A 220 3.38 -12.98 -11.90
N CYS A 221 4.31 -13.58 -11.17
CA CYS A 221 5.32 -12.82 -10.44
C CYS A 221 6.28 -12.04 -11.38
N ASP A 222 6.55 -12.56 -12.58
CA ASP A 222 7.48 -11.97 -13.54
C ASP A 222 6.84 -10.75 -14.22
N ASP A 223 5.54 -10.83 -14.53
CA ASP A 223 4.73 -9.69 -14.99
C ASP A 223 4.82 -8.53 -14.00
N ILE A 224 4.62 -8.82 -12.71
CA ILE A 224 4.69 -7.81 -11.63
C ILE A 224 6.11 -7.24 -11.49
N GLU A 225 7.13 -8.09 -11.57
CA GLU A 225 8.52 -7.67 -11.50
C GLU A 225 8.92 -6.74 -12.66
N HIS A 226 8.47 -7.07 -13.87
CA HIS A 226 8.72 -6.29 -15.07
C HIS A 226 7.72 -5.16 -15.30
N LEU A 227 6.73 -4.99 -14.41
CA LEU A 227 5.72 -3.94 -14.45
C LEU A 227 4.88 -3.92 -15.74
N ARG A 228 4.62 -5.10 -16.31
CA ARG A 228 3.89 -5.26 -17.57
C ARG A 228 3.17 -6.60 -17.61
N LEU A 229 2.01 -6.63 -18.26
CA LEU A 229 1.32 -7.86 -18.64
C LEU A 229 1.48 -8.06 -20.15
N VAL A 230 2.02 -9.20 -20.56
CA VAL A 230 2.30 -9.53 -21.98
C VAL A 230 1.51 -10.76 -22.39
N VAL A 231 0.77 -10.65 -23.50
CA VAL A 231 0.03 -11.76 -24.12
C VAL A 231 0.39 -11.80 -25.60
N ASP A 232 0.73 -12.99 -26.11
CA ASP A 232 1.16 -13.21 -27.50
C ASP A 232 2.26 -12.24 -27.97
N GLY A 233 3.23 -11.98 -27.10
CA GLY A 233 4.36 -11.09 -27.36
C GLY A 233 4.01 -9.59 -27.38
N LYS A 234 2.77 -9.21 -27.08
CA LYS A 234 2.32 -7.81 -27.00
C LYS A 234 2.04 -7.42 -25.56
N GLN A 235 2.57 -6.27 -25.15
CA GLN A 235 2.20 -5.69 -23.86
C GLN A 235 0.78 -5.12 -23.96
N ILE A 236 -0.14 -5.69 -23.19
CA ILE A 236 -1.56 -5.31 -23.19
C ILE A 236 -1.92 -4.39 -22.01
N ALA A 237 -1.14 -4.43 -20.94
CA ALA A 237 -1.31 -3.53 -19.81
C ALA A 237 0.05 -3.22 -19.13
N ARG A 238 0.10 -2.07 -18.45
CA ARG A 238 1.18 -1.75 -17.49
C ARG A 238 0.79 -2.28 -16.12
N ILE A 239 1.76 -2.55 -15.25
CA ILE A 239 1.50 -2.83 -13.83
C ILE A 239 2.12 -1.70 -13.00
N GLY A 240 1.38 -1.17 -12.03
CA GLY A 240 1.85 -0.08 -11.17
C GLY A 240 3.05 -0.48 -10.32
N GLU A 241 4.02 0.43 -10.12
CA GLU A 241 5.26 0.14 -9.38
C GLU A 241 5.02 -0.43 -7.98
N HIS A 242 4.01 0.10 -7.27
CA HIS A 242 3.64 -0.32 -5.93
C HIS A 242 3.18 -1.79 -5.84
N THR A 243 2.82 -2.42 -6.97
CA THR A 243 2.48 -3.85 -7.05
C THR A 243 3.66 -4.74 -6.65
N LYS A 244 4.90 -4.28 -6.83
CA LYS A 244 6.09 -5.01 -6.37
C LYS A 244 6.08 -5.32 -4.86
N LEU A 245 5.38 -4.50 -4.07
CA LEU A 245 5.29 -4.68 -2.63
C LEU A 245 4.55 -5.96 -2.23
N ILE A 246 3.58 -6.43 -3.03
CA ILE A 246 2.80 -7.64 -2.71
C ILE A 246 3.58 -8.94 -3.00
N ILE A 247 4.66 -8.86 -3.78
CA ILE A 247 5.61 -9.96 -4.04
C ILE A 247 6.92 -9.81 -3.25
N ASN A 248 6.91 -9.03 -2.17
CA ASN A 248 8.05 -8.78 -1.30
C ASN A 248 9.25 -8.02 -1.92
N LYS A 249 9.09 -7.36 -3.08
CA LYS A 249 10.13 -6.50 -3.64
C LYS A 249 9.99 -5.06 -3.15
N THR A 250 11.11 -4.33 -3.07
CA THR A 250 11.11 -2.91 -2.66
C THR A 250 10.98 -1.99 -3.89
N LEU A 251 10.51 -0.75 -3.70
CA LEU A 251 10.32 0.22 -4.79
C LEU A 251 11.63 0.89 -5.26
N LYS A 252 12.77 0.52 -4.67
CA LYS A 252 14.08 1.08 -4.98
C LYS A 252 15.08 -0.06 -5.15
N GLU A 253 15.38 -0.39 -6.39
CA GLU A 253 16.65 -0.97 -6.81
C GLU A 253 17.43 0.12 -7.56
#